data_AF-A0A7S4KKW0-F1
#
_entry.id   AF-A0A7S4KKW0-F1
#
_cell.length_a   1.000
_cell.length_b   1.000
_cell.length_c   1.000
_cell.angle_alpha   90.00
_cell.angle_beta   90.00
_cell.angle_gamma   90.00
#
_symmetry.space_group_name_H-M   'P 1'
#
loop_
_entity.id
_entity.type
_entity.pdbx_description
1 polymer ?
#
loop_
_entity_poly.entity_id
_entity_poly.type
_entity_poly.pdbx_seq_one_letter_code
_entity_poly.pdbx_strand_id
1 'polypeptide(L)'
;MTPGSALFFVSFLIIVSFTLLPVVIAVLLDNFTTATRREKDKNEREKLERERGEGTTTSIDPLLQTFINVKSDEEMKKRCSDLFDRLDVDRSGALSWQELYEGLKKMEFKPRINFSQDEYNAITLQHSLCDADGELDKDAFERTLRIQMLSFAERNLANSLPAVMRDDQHFGFVMFALKLAVGDITKRTLGVDVSKRTREEEQQQSSSISHVEDSKTSRGGDESKEMMMQFMAAVNKHNTAIMERLEALENKIDNLSSKHTKEEAKKTRRTMPREVDTERRKLNKPEGRRSSTNGFHNLFQIHPAAQNERQEDNFMN
;
A
#
# COMPACT_ATOMS: atom_id res chain seq x y z
N MET A 1 -49.24 -26.58 -64.87
CA MET A 1 -47.94 -25.97 -64.54
C MET A 1 -47.06 -26.08 -65.76
N THR A 2 -46.46 -24.99 -66.23
CA THR A 2 -45.50 -25.06 -67.34
C THR A 2 -44.23 -25.77 -66.84
N PRO A 3 -43.58 -26.64 -67.64
CA PRO A 3 -42.39 -27.36 -67.21
C PRO A 3 -41.27 -26.45 -66.68
N GLY A 4 -41.18 -25.22 -67.21
CA GLY A 4 -40.22 -24.22 -66.74
C GLY A 4 -40.49 -23.68 -65.34
N SER A 5 -41.74 -23.59 -64.89
CA SER A 5 -42.03 -23.12 -63.53
C SER A 5 -41.66 -24.18 -62.49
N ALA A 6 -41.88 -25.47 -62.79
CA ALA A 6 -41.49 -26.57 -61.91
C ALA A 6 -39.96 -26.60 -61.67
N LEU A 7 -39.16 -26.43 -62.74
CA LEU A 7 -37.70 -26.40 -62.62
C LEU A 7 -37.18 -25.21 -61.80
N PHE A 8 -37.80 -24.03 -61.98
CA PHE A 8 -37.47 -22.84 -61.18
C PHE A 8 -37.77 -23.04 -59.69
N PHE A 9 -38.91 -23.64 -59.35
CA PHE A 9 -39.26 -23.91 -57.96
C PHE A 9 -38.31 -24.92 -57.30
N VAL A 10 -37.95 -25.99 -58.02
CA VAL A 10 -37.02 -27.01 -57.49
C VAL A 10 -35.62 -26.45 -57.29
N SER A 11 -35.09 -25.68 -58.25
CA SER A 11 -33.77 -25.06 -58.10
C SER A 11 -33.74 -24.02 -56.99
N PHE A 12 -34.80 -23.21 -56.87
CA PHE A 12 -34.94 -22.24 -55.78
C PHE A 12 -34.99 -22.93 -54.42
N LEU A 13 -35.76 -24.01 -54.26
CA LEU A 13 -35.85 -24.76 -53.01
C LEU A 13 -34.49 -25.36 -52.60
N ILE A 14 -33.73 -25.88 -53.56
CA ILE A 14 -32.38 -26.41 -53.29
C ILE A 14 -31.45 -25.27 -52.85
N ILE A 15 -31.41 -24.16 -53.59
CA ILE A 15 -30.53 -23.02 -53.26
C ILE A 15 -30.87 -22.43 -51.89
N VAL A 16 -32.15 -22.22 -51.59
CA VAL A 16 -32.61 -21.70 -50.30
C VAL A 16 -32.25 -22.67 -49.17
N SER A 17 -32.44 -23.97 -49.35
CA SER A 17 -32.09 -24.97 -48.33
C SER A 17 -30.58 -25.00 -48.07
N PHE A 18 -29.76 -24.94 -49.11
CA PHE A 18 -28.30 -24.92 -49.00
C PHE A 18 -27.74 -23.63 -48.41
N THR A 19 -28.43 -22.49 -48.60
CA THR A 19 -27.97 -21.19 -48.10
C THR A 19 -28.47 -20.89 -46.68
N LEU A 20 -29.70 -21.27 -46.34
CA LEU A 20 -30.27 -20.99 -45.02
C LEU A 20 -29.73 -21.92 -43.94
N LEU A 21 -29.53 -23.21 -44.23
CA LEU A 21 -29.13 -24.19 -43.20
C LEU A 21 -27.77 -23.88 -42.57
N PRO A 22 -26.69 -23.57 -43.32
CA PRO A 22 -25.39 -23.21 -42.73
C PRO A 22 -25.44 -21.91 -41.92
N VAL A 23 -26.23 -20.92 -42.36
CA VAL A 23 -26.41 -19.65 -41.64
C VAL A 23 -27.11 -19.90 -40.29
N VAL A 24 -28.16 -20.71 -40.28
CA VAL A 24 -28.87 -21.06 -39.05
C VAL A 24 -27.96 -21.84 -38.09
N ILE A 25 -27.17 -22.81 -38.60
CA ILE A 25 -26.22 -23.56 -37.76
C ILE A 25 -25.18 -22.63 -37.15
N ALA A 26 -24.61 -21.70 -37.91
CA ALA A 26 -23.63 -20.74 -37.40
C ALA A 26 -24.22 -19.90 -36.26
N VAL A 27 -25.43 -19.35 -36.44
CA VAL A 27 -26.09 -18.53 -35.41
C VAL A 27 -26.45 -19.34 -34.17
N LEU A 28 -26.91 -20.59 -34.34
CA LEU A 28 -27.23 -21.46 -33.21
C LEU A 28 -25.97 -21.89 -32.44
N LEU A 29 -24.88 -22.20 -33.16
CA LEU A 29 -23.60 -22.54 -32.55
C LEU A 29 -23.03 -21.34 -31.78
N ASP A 30 -23.09 -20.14 -32.36
CA ASP A 30 -22.63 -18.91 -31.69
C ASP A 30 -23.44 -18.63 -30.41
N ASN A 31 -24.76 -18.83 -30.44
CA ASN A 31 -25.61 -18.64 -29.27
C ASN A 31 -25.33 -19.71 -28.19
N PHE A 32 -25.26 -20.98 -28.59
CA PHE A 32 -24.98 -22.09 -27.66
C PHE A 32 -23.58 -21.98 -27.03
N THR A 33 -22.56 -21.67 -27.84
CA THR A 33 -21.19 -21.47 -27.35
C THR A 33 -21.11 -20.27 -26.43
N THR A 34 -21.79 -19.16 -26.75
CA THR A 34 -21.87 -17.97 -25.88
C THR A 34 -22.57 -18.28 -24.56
N ALA A 35 -23.70 -18.99 -24.59
CA ALA A 35 -24.43 -19.39 -23.37
C ALA A 35 -23.61 -20.33 -22.50
N THR A 36 -22.99 -21.36 -23.09
CA THR A 36 -22.14 -22.33 -22.39
C THR A 36 -20.92 -21.66 -21.77
N ARG A 37 -20.29 -20.72 -22.48
CA ARG A 37 -19.13 -19.97 -21.98
C ARG A 37 -19.52 -19.08 -20.80
N ARG A 38 -20.66 -18.39 -20.90
CA ARG A 38 -21.18 -17.54 -19.81
C ARG A 38 -21.53 -18.34 -18.55
N GLU A 39 -22.07 -19.53 -18.70
CA GLU A 39 -22.38 -20.42 -17.58
C GLU A 39 -21.10 -20.97 -16.93
N LYS A 40 -20.12 -21.39 -17.73
CA LYS A 40 -18.79 -21.80 -17.24
C LYS A 40 -18.09 -20.67 -16.51
N ASP A 41 -18.03 -19.47 -17.09
CA ASP A 41 -17.41 -18.30 -16.46
C ASP A 41 -18.11 -17.92 -15.15
N LYS A 42 -19.45 -18.05 -15.08
CA LYS A 42 -20.21 -17.80 -13.86
C LYS A 42 -19.91 -18.85 -12.78
N ASN A 43 -19.92 -20.13 -13.14
CA ASN A 43 -19.61 -21.22 -12.21
C ASN A 43 -18.15 -21.18 -11.75
N GLU A 44 -17.21 -20.83 -12.64
CA GLU A 44 -15.80 -20.65 -12.27
C GLU A 44 -15.62 -19.43 -11.36
N ARG A 45 -16.31 -18.31 -11.62
CA ARG A 45 -16.32 -17.17 -10.70
C ARG A 45 -16.92 -17.50 -9.35
N GLU A 46 -18.07 -18.18 -9.32
CA GLU A 46 -18.69 -18.62 -8.06
C GLU A 46 -17.83 -19.64 -7.31
N LYS A 47 -17.13 -20.53 -8.03
CA LYS A 47 -16.19 -21.49 -7.44
C LYS A 47 -14.93 -20.79 -6.93
N LEU A 48 -14.39 -19.82 -7.67
CA LEU A 48 -13.28 -18.96 -7.23
C LEU A 48 -13.68 -18.06 -6.05
N GLU A 49 -14.93 -17.61 -5.98
CA GLU A 49 -15.46 -16.85 -4.83
C GLU A 49 -15.67 -17.74 -3.60
N ARG A 50 -16.09 -19.00 -3.79
CA ARG A 50 -16.16 -19.99 -2.71
C ARG A 50 -14.77 -20.43 -2.25
N GLU A 51 -13.84 -20.66 -3.18
CA GLU A 51 -12.43 -20.99 -2.90
C GLU A 51 -11.66 -19.78 -2.31
N ARG A 52 -12.06 -18.54 -2.64
CA ARG A 52 -11.58 -17.30 -2.00
C ARG A 52 -11.86 -17.26 -0.50
N GLY A 53 -12.86 -18.00 -0.02
CA GLY A 53 -13.25 -18.04 1.39
C GLY A 53 -12.37 -18.91 2.29
N GLU A 54 -11.52 -19.79 1.73
CA GLU A 54 -10.74 -20.76 2.53
C GLU A 54 -9.30 -20.31 2.83
N GLY A 55 -8.85 -19.18 2.27
CA GLY A 55 -7.49 -18.68 2.49
C GLY A 55 -7.47 -17.22 2.88
N THR A 56 -7.28 -16.93 4.17
CA THR A 56 -6.87 -15.64 4.76
C THR A 56 -7.90 -14.54 5.08
N THR A 57 -9.19 -14.66 4.79
CA THR A 57 -10.14 -13.61 5.25
C THR A 57 -10.18 -13.51 6.77
N THR A 58 -10.13 -12.30 7.32
CA THR A 58 -10.25 -12.08 8.78
C THR A 58 -11.67 -11.66 9.14
N SER A 59 -12.07 -11.87 10.40
CA SER A 59 -13.43 -11.53 10.85
C SER A 59 -13.77 -10.05 10.71
N ILE A 60 -12.77 -9.16 10.75
CA ILE A 60 -12.94 -7.70 10.66
C ILE A 60 -12.97 -7.18 9.21
N ASP A 61 -12.74 -8.03 8.20
CA ASP A 61 -12.76 -7.63 6.78
C ASP A 61 -14.04 -6.86 6.36
N PRO A 62 -15.27 -7.19 6.82
CA PRO A 62 -16.46 -6.41 6.50
C PRO A 62 -16.39 -4.96 6.97
N LEU A 63 -15.73 -4.69 8.10
CA LEU A 63 -15.47 -3.33 8.56
C LEU A 63 -14.47 -2.65 7.62
N LEU A 64 -13.34 -3.30 7.32
CA LEU A 64 -12.29 -2.74 6.48
C LEU A 64 -12.79 -2.42 5.05
N GLN A 65 -13.74 -3.21 4.55
CA GLN A 65 -14.37 -2.98 3.26
C GLN A 65 -15.10 -1.62 3.20
N THR A 66 -15.62 -1.13 4.32
CA THR A 66 -16.27 0.21 4.38
C THR A 66 -15.28 1.35 4.16
N PHE A 67 -13.98 1.11 4.39
CA PHE A 67 -12.92 2.10 4.24
C PHE A 67 -12.28 2.12 2.84
N ILE A 68 -12.59 1.17 1.95
CA ILE A 68 -11.98 1.09 0.60
C ILE A 68 -12.19 2.37 -0.22
N ASN A 69 -13.34 3.02 -0.06
CA ASN A 69 -13.70 4.21 -0.85
C ASN A 69 -13.21 5.54 -0.24
N VAL A 70 -12.42 5.48 0.83
CA VAL A 70 -11.83 6.68 1.46
C VAL A 70 -10.78 7.26 0.53
N LYS A 71 -10.86 8.57 0.25
CA LYS A 71 -10.00 9.24 -0.75
C LYS A 71 -8.88 10.07 -0.16
N SER A 72 -8.99 10.46 1.11
CA SER A 72 -8.00 11.30 1.79
C SER A 72 -7.74 10.85 3.22
N ASP A 73 -6.59 11.29 3.76
CA ASP A 73 -6.20 11.00 5.14
C ASP A 73 -7.14 11.65 6.16
N GLU A 74 -7.66 12.85 5.85
CA GLU A 74 -8.64 13.56 6.68
C GLU A 74 -9.98 12.81 6.73
N GLU A 75 -10.43 12.25 5.61
CA GLU A 75 -11.65 11.43 5.58
C GLU A 75 -11.44 10.13 6.37
N MET A 76 -10.27 9.51 6.26
CA MET A 76 -9.90 8.34 7.06
C MET A 76 -9.98 8.63 8.56
N LYS A 77 -9.33 9.72 9.00
CA LYS A 77 -9.32 10.18 10.40
C LYS A 77 -10.73 10.45 10.91
N LYS A 78 -11.54 11.16 10.13
CA LYS A 78 -12.93 11.46 10.50
C LYS A 78 -13.74 10.18 10.66
N ARG A 79 -13.66 9.24 9.71
CA ARG A 79 -14.39 7.97 9.82
C ARG A 79 -13.92 7.11 10.98
N CYS A 80 -12.62 7.09 11.28
CA CYS A 80 -12.09 6.40 12.45
C CYS A 80 -12.58 7.05 13.75
N SER A 81 -12.58 8.38 13.83
CA SER A 81 -13.13 9.13 14.96
C SER A 81 -14.61 8.83 15.17
N ASP A 82 -15.43 8.95 14.13
CA ASP A 82 -16.87 8.71 14.21
C ASP A 82 -17.17 7.25 14.60
N LEU A 83 -16.33 6.30 14.19
CA LEU A 83 -16.43 4.90 14.59
C LEU A 83 -16.02 4.71 16.06
N PHE A 84 -14.90 5.29 16.48
CA PHE A 84 -14.43 5.24 17.86
C PHE A 84 -15.49 5.79 18.82
N ASP A 85 -16.02 6.98 18.55
CA ASP A 85 -17.00 7.65 19.41
C ASP A 85 -18.34 6.88 19.48
N ARG A 86 -18.61 5.95 18.55
CA ARG A 86 -19.77 5.04 18.59
C ARG A 86 -19.50 3.75 19.34
N LEU A 87 -18.23 3.34 19.42
CA LEU A 87 -17.79 2.13 20.10
C LEU A 87 -17.53 2.39 21.59
N ASP A 88 -17.00 3.58 21.91
CA ASP A 88 -16.71 4.06 23.27
C ASP A 88 -18.02 4.45 23.96
N VAL A 89 -18.65 3.47 24.62
CA VAL A 89 -19.99 3.61 25.20
C VAL A 89 -19.92 4.37 26.53
N ASP A 90 -18.85 4.13 27.29
CA ASP A 90 -18.67 4.74 28.60
C ASP A 90 -17.96 6.11 28.54
N ARG A 91 -17.46 6.50 27.37
CA ARG A 91 -16.72 7.75 27.12
C ARG A 91 -15.47 7.86 27.96
N SER A 92 -14.83 6.73 28.24
CA SER A 92 -13.53 6.65 28.89
C SER A 92 -12.43 7.32 28.04
N GLY A 93 -12.64 7.40 26.71
CA GLY A 93 -11.63 7.86 25.76
C GLY A 93 -10.66 6.75 25.32
N ALA A 94 -10.92 5.51 25.72
CA ALA A 94 -10.22 4.31 25.29
C ALA A 94 -11.25 3.22 24.91
N LEU A 95 -10.82 2.21 24.17
CA LEU A 95 -11.67 1.08 23.78
C LEU A 95 -11.15 -0.21 24.39
N SER A 96 -11.94 -0.74 25.31
CA SER A 96 -11.77 -2.09 25.83
C SER A 96 -12.12 -3.14 24.78
N TRP A 97 -11.66 -4.39 24.99
CA TRP A 97 -12.07 -5.53 24.18
C TRP A 97 -13.61 -5.66 24.09
N GLN A 98 -14.29 -5.49 25.23
CA GLN A 98 -15.73 -5.68 25.36
C GLN A 98 -16.50 -4.66 24.51
N GLU A 99 -16.08 -3.39 24.54
CA GLU A 99 -16.71 -2.32 23.75
C GLU A 99 -16.53 -2.54 22.26
N LEU A 100 -15.32 -2.91 21.83
CA LEU A 100 -15.06 -3.22 20.44
C LEU A 100 -15.87 -4.44 19.98
N TYR A 101 -15.90 -5.51 20.77
CA TYR A 101 -16.68 -6.72 20.46
C TYR A 101 -18.19 -6.42 20.37
N GLU A 102 -18.76 -5.79 21.40
CA GLU A 102 -20.19 -5.49 21.42
C GLU A 102 -20.58 -4.49 20.33
N GLY A 103 -19.75 -3.48 20.12
CA GLY A 103 -19.98 -2.46 19.12
C GLY A 103 -19.95 -3.04 17.70
N LEU A 104 -18.95 -3.87 17.36
CA LEU A 104 -18.90 -4.57 16.07
C LEU A 104 -20.09 -5.51 15.86
N LYS A 105 -20.54 -6.19 16.93
CA LYS A 105 -21.72 -7.07 16.90
C LYS A 105 -23.02 -6.30 16.66
N LYS A 106 -23.17 -5.09 17.22
CA LYS A 106 -24.35 -4.22 17.06
C LYS A 106 -24.46 -3.56 15.68
N MET A 107 -23.36 -3.47 14.94
CA MET A 107 -23.32 -2.78 13.63
C MET A 107 -23.80 -3.61 12.42
N GLU A 108 -24.29 -4.84 12.63
CA GLU A 108 -24.98 -5.68 11.64
C GLU A 108 -24.28 -5.81 10.26
N PHE A 109 -22.95 -5.97 10.26
CA PHE A 109 -22.19 -6.22 9.03
C PHE A 109 -22.65 -7.50 8.30
N LYS A 110 -22.44 -7.50 6.98
CA LYS A 110 -22.66 -8.67 6.11
C LYS A 110 -21.35 -9.02 5.37
N PRO A 111 -20.77 -10.20 5.60
CA PRO A 111 -21.12 -11.21 6.62
C PRO A 111 -20.97 -10.67 8.05
N ARG A 112 -21.62 -11.33 9.02
CA ARG A 112 -21.52 -10.93 10.44
C ARG A 112 -20.08 -11.06 10.91
N ILE A 113 -19.58 -10.01 11.56
CA ILE A 113 -18.26 -10.03 12.20
C ILE A 113 -18.34 -10.91 13.45
N ASN A 114 -17.60 -12.02 13.44
CA ASN A 114 -17.42 -12.88 14.61
C ASN A 114 -16.02 -12.65 15.17
N PHE A 115 -15.88 -11.56 15.93
CA PHE A 115 -14.60 -11.12 16.47
C PHE A 115 -14.29 -11.87 17.77
N SER A 116 -13.08 -12.41 17.91
CA SER A 116 -12.62 -13.15 19.10
C SER A 116 -11.50 -12.43 19.86
N GLN A 117 -11.27 -12.79 21.13
CA GLN A 117 -10.20 -12.19 21.95
C GLN A 117 -8.84 -12.40 21.31
N ASP A 118 -8.59 -13.58 20.73
CA ASP A 118 -7.33 -13.88 20.06
C ASP A 118 -7.13 -12.97 18.83
N GLU A 119 -8.21 -12.63 18.12
CA GLU A 119 -8.15 -11.67 17.04
C GLU A 119 -7.92 -10.25 17.55
N TYR A 120 -8.50 -9.85 18.67
CA TYR A 120 -8.17 -8.57 19.32
C TYR A 120 -6.70 -8.48 19.66
N ASN A 121 -6.18 -9.51 20.32
CA ASN A 121 -4.77 -9.58 20.66
C ASN A 121 -3.92 -9.55 19.39
N ALA A 122 -4.33 -10.23 18.31
CA ALA A 122 -3.60 -10.21 17.04
C ALA A 122 -3.61 -8.82 16.38
N ILE A 123 -4.75 -8.14 16.31
CA ILE A 123 -4.82 -6.82 15.66
C ILE A 123 -4.15 -5.72 16.47
N THR A 124 -4.10 -5.88 17.81
CA THR A 124 -3.42 -4.97 18.74
C THR A 124 -1.94 -5.31 18.94
N LEU A 125 -1.41 -6.29 18.18
CA LEU A 125 -0.02 -6.75 18.25
C LEU A 125 0.37 -7.22 19.66
N GLN A 126 -0.46 -8.09 20.23
CA GLN A 126 -0.39 -8.58 21.61
C GLN A 126 -0.37 -7.44 22.63
N HIS A 127 -1.34 -6.52 22.51
CA HIS A 127 -1.45 -5.33 23.34
C HIS A 127 -0.31 -4.32 23.18
N SER A 128 0.62 -4.48 22.23
CA SER A 128 1.69 -3.49 22.05
C SER A 128 1.17 -2.14 21.58
N LEU A 129 -0.02 -2.12 20.97
CA LEU A 129 -0.72 -0.89 20.57
C LEU A 129 -1.65 -0.36 21.67
N CYS A 130 -1.89 -1.13 22.73
CA CYS A 130 -2.72 -0.71 23.84
C CYS A 130 -1.94 0.19 24.82
N ASP A 131 -2.69 0.78 25.74
CA ASP A 131 -2.18 1.44 26.93
C ASP A 131 -1.89 0.45 28.08
N ALA A 132 -1.63 0.96 29.28
CA ALA A 132 -1.30 0.17 30.46
C ALA A 132 -2.45 -0.73 30.95
N ASP A 133 -3.69 -0.36 30.65
CA ASP A 133 -4.90 -1.10 31.01
C ASP A 133 -5.30 -2.09 29.91
N GLY A 134 -4.56 -2.12 28.80
CA GLY A 134 -4.81 -3.01 27.67
C GLY A 134 -5.89 -2.48 26.72
N GLU A 135 -6.22 -1.20 26.80
CA GLU A 135 -7.25 -0.52 26.01
C GLU A 135 -6.64 0.28 24.85
N LEU A 136 -7.46 0.56 23.84
CA LEU A 136 -7.04 1.32 22.66
C LEU A 136 -7.50 2.77 22.77
N ASP A 137 -6.57 3.70 22.94
CA ASP A 137 -6.88 5.12 22.74
C ASP A 137 -7.24 5.42 21.27
N LYS A 138 -7.72 6.64 21.02
CA LYS A 138 -8.19 7.07 19.69
C LYS A 138 -7.12 6.99 18.60
N ASP A 139 -5.87 7.35 18.92
CA ASP A 139 -4.75 7.34 17.97
C ASP A 139 -4.28 5.90 17.70
N ALA A 140 -4.25 5.07 18.74
CA ALA A 140 -3.94 3.65 18.68
C ALA A 140 -4.99 2.86 17.88
N PHE A 141 -6.27 3.19 18.06
CA PHE A 141 -7.36 2.60 17.28
C PHE A 141 -7.25 2.94 15.80
N GLU A 142 -7.00 4.22 15.46
CA GLU A 142 -6.76 4.63 14.07
C GLU A 142 -5.57 3.87 13.46
N ARG A 143 -4.45 3.80 14.20
CA ARG A 143 -3.25 3.08 13.76
C ARG A 143 -3.53 1.60 13.53
N THR A 144 -4.27 0.97 14.44
CA THR A 144 -4.70 -0.43 14.33
C THR A 144 -5.50 -0.65 13.05
N LEU A 145 -6.50 0.20 12.77
CA LEU A 145 -7.30 0.10 11.55
C LEU A 145 -6.45 0.28 10.29
N ARG A 146 -5.49 1.21 10.28
CA ARG A 146 -4.58 1.41 9.13
C ARG A 146 -3.72 0.18 8.86
N ILE A 147 -3.16 -0.43 9.90
CA ILE A 147 -2.38 -1.67 9.79
C ILE A 147 -3.25 -2.80 9.23
N GLN A 148 -4.49 -2.93 9.73
CA GLN A 148 -5.42 -3.94 9.25
C GLN A 148 -5.87 -3.70 7.81
N MET A 149 -6.09 -2.45 7.39
CA MET A 149 -6.39 -2.09 6.01
C MET A 149 -5.25 -2.46 5.05
N LEU A 150 -4.01 -2.22 5.44
CA LEU A 150 -2.86 -2.56 4.62
C LEU A 150 -2.72 -4.09 4.48
N SER A 151 -2.90 -4.81 5.59
CA SER A 151 -2.95 -6.27 5.60
C SER A 151 -4.12 -6.80 4.74
N PHE A 152 -5.28 -6.16 4.80
CA PHE A 152 -6.44 -6.49 3.96
C PHE A 152 -6.15 -6.28 2.47
N ALA A 153 -5.49 -5.19 2.09
CA ALA A 153 -5.08 -4.97 0.71
C ALA A 153 -4.12 -6.05 0.22
N GLU A 154 -3.12 -6.44 1.04
CA GLU A 154 -2.19 -7.52 0.71
C GLU A 154 -2.91 -8.85 0.50
N ARG A 155 -3.83 -9.22 1.39
CA ARG A 155 -4.65 -10.43 1.27
C ARG A 155 -5.50 -10.43 0.00
N ASN A 156 -6.15 -9.31 -0.32
CA ASN A 156 -6.96 -9.18 -1.53
C ASN A 156 -6.11 -9.30 -2.81
N LEU A 157 -4.90 -8.72 -2.82
CA LEU A 157 -3.93 -8.91 -3.90
C LEU A 157 -3.51 -10.38 -4.00
N ALA A 158 -3.17 -11.02 -2.88
CA ALA A 158 -2.81 -12.43 -2.84
C ALA A 158 -3.90 -13.34 -3.39
N ASN A 159 -5.15 -13.08 -3.03
CA ASN A 159 -6.30 -13.90 -3.40
C ASN A 159 -6.74 -13.68 -4.86
N SER A 160 -6.42 -12.52 -5.46
CA SER A 160 -6.71 -12.25 -6.88
C SER A 160 -5.61 -12.74 -7.82
N LEU A 161 -4.37 -12.86 -7.32
CA LEU A 161 -3.20 -13.16 -8.13
C LEU A 161 -3.30 -14.45 -8.96
N PRO A 162 -3.79 -15.60 -8.44
CA PRO A 162 -3.82 -16.84 -9.24
C PRO A 162 -4.75 -16.77 -10.45
N ALA A 163 -5.90 -16.09 -10.30
CA ALA A 163 -6.85 -15.89 -11.38
C ALA A 163 -6.28 -14.95 -12.44
N VAL A 164 -5.72 -13.81 -12.00
CA VAL A 164 -5.11 -12.83 -12.90
C VAL A 164 -3.93 -13.44 -13.65
N MET A 165 -3.06 -14.22 -12.98
CA MET A 165 -1.95 -14.91 -13.62
C MET A 165 -2.37 -15.89 -14.71
N ARG A 166 -3.56 -16.48 -14.59
CA ARG A 166 -4.12 -17.41 -15.59
C ARG A 166 -4.61 -16.66 -16.82
N ASP A 167 -5.25 -15.51 -16.61
CA ASP A 167 -5.88 -14.72 -17.68
C ASP A 167 -4.88 -13.79 -18.40
N ASP A 168 -4.01 -13.13 -17.65
CA ASP A 168 -2.96 -12.24 -18.13
C ASP A 168 -1.71 -12.36 -17.26
N GLN A 169 -0.73 -13.10 -17.77
CA GLN A 169 0.53 -13.35 -17.07
C GLN A 169 1.35 -12.07 -16.84
N HIS A 170 1.33 -11.12 -17.78
CA HIS A 170 2.09 -9.87 -17.63
C HIS A 170 1.50 -9.01 -16.52
N PHE A 171 0.18 -8.83 -16.53
CA PHE A 171 -0.51 -8.09 -15.48
C PHE A 171 -0.41 -8.82 -14.12
N GLY A 172 -0.44 -10.16 -14.14
CA GLY A 172 -0.15 -10.97 -12.96
C GLY A 172 1.21 -10.64 -12.35
N PHE A 173 2.29 -10.58 -13.14
CA PHE A 173 3.62 -10.24 -12.60
C PHE A 173 3.68 -8.83 -12.01
N VAL A 174 2.92 -7.88 -12.57
CA VAL A 174 2.77 -6.54 -11.99
C VAL A 174 2.07 -6.60 -10.63
N MET A 175 0.96 -7.34 -10.52
CA MET A 175 0.27 -7.54 -9.23
C MET A 175 1.13 -8.27 -8.21
N PHE A 176 1.97 -9.22 -8.65
CA PHE A 176 2.94 -9.89 -7.77
C PHE A 176 3.99 -8.92 -7.23
N ALA A 177 4.57 -8.09 -8.09
CA ALA A 177 5.51 -7.05 -7.67
C ALA A 177 4.84 -6.04 -6.71
N LEU A 178 3.60 -5.64 -6.99
CA LEU A 178 2.82 -4.78 -6.11
C LEU A 178 2.58 -5.43 -4.74
N LYS A 179 2.23 -6.73 -4.72
CA LYS A 179 2.07 -7.49 -3.47
C LYS A 179 3.35 -7.49 -2.64
N LEU A 180 4.51 -7.71 -3.26
CA LEU A 180 5.81 -7.66 -2.55
C LEU A 180 6.07 -6.26 -1.96
N ALA A 181 5.81 -5.21 -2.74
CA ALA A 181 5.98 -3.83 -2.26
C ALA A 181 5.03 -3.51 -1.08
N VAL A 182 3.76 -3.91 -1.17
CA VAL A 182 2.77 -3.73 -0.10
C VAL A 182 3.16 -4.54 1.15
N GLY A 183 3.64 -5.78 0.98
CA GLY A 183 4.12 -6.60 2.10
C GLY A 183 5.32 -5.96 2.81
N ASP A 184 6.25 -5.35 2.07
CA ASP A 184 7.38 -4.62 2.65
C ASP A 184 6.93 -3.36 3.40
N ILE A 185 5.98 -2.60 2.86
CA ILE A 185 5.38 -1.45 3.56
C ILE A 185 4.71 -1.95 4.85
N THR A 186 3.97 -3.06 4.81
CA THR A 186 3.30 -3.64 5.97
C THR A 186 4.29 -4.00 7.07
N LYS A 187 5.37 -4.69 6.72
CA LYS A 187 6.44 -5.03 7.67
C LYS A 187 7.12 -3.80 8.25
N ARG A 188 7.34 -2.75 7.44
CA ARG A 188 7.92 -1.49 7.93
C ARG A 188 6.98 -0.77 8.87
N THR A 189 5.69 -0.68 8.57
CA THR A 189 4.69 -0.08 9.46
C THR A 189 4.67 -0.83 10.80
N LEU A 190 4.59 -2.15 10.77
CA LEU A 190 4.64 -3.00 11.96
C LEU A 190 5.98 -2.87 12.73
N GLY A 191 7.11 -2.82 12.02
CA GLY A 191 8.45 -2.78 12.63
C GLY A 191 8.87 -1.39 13.15
N VAL A 192 8.35 -0.31 12.54
CA VAL A 192 8.56 1.07 13.01
C VAL A 192 7.85 1.30 14.34
N ASP A 193 6.66 0.74 14.53
CA ASP A 193 5.90 0.93 15.76
C ASP A 193 6.49 0.15 16.95
N VAL A 194 7.01 -1.07 16.73
CA VAL A 194 7.72 -1.83 17.78
C VAL A 194 9.05 -1.14 18.14
N SER A 195 9.86 -0.76 17.14
CA SER A 195 11.19 -0.18 17.39
C SER A 195 11.16 1.21 18.04
N LYS A 196 10.07 1.98 17.89
CA LYS A 196 9.91 3.29 18.53
C LYS A 196 9.71 3.17 20.04
N ARG A 197 8.91 2.21 20.51
CA ARG A 197 8.69 2.00 21.96
C ARG A 197 9.85 1.26 22.64
N THR A 198 10.49 0.28 21.98
CA THR A 198 11.65 -0.42 22.58
C THR A 198 12.79 0.54 22.89
N ARG A 199 13.00 1.61 22.10
CA ARG A 199 14.02 2.63 22.40
C ARG A 199 13.66 3.55 23.58
N GLU A 200 12.38 3.77 23.83
CA GLU A 200 11.91 4.54 24.99
C GLU A 200 11.99 3.72 26.28
N GLU A 201 11.76 2.41 26.19
CA GLU A 201 11.90 1.45 27.31
C GLU A 201 13.37 1.12 27.61
N GLU A 202 14.23 0.93 26.60
CA GLU A 202 15.67 0.63 26.78
C GLU A 202 16.45 1.78 27.43
N GLN A 203 16.00 3.04 27.28
CA GLN A 203 16.61 4.17 27.99
C GLN A 203 16.21 4.24 29.47
N GLN A 204 15.13 3.59 29.90
CA GLN A 204 14.72 3.53 31.31
C GLN A 204 15.16 2.21 32.00
N GLN A 205 15.35 1.12 31.24
CA GLN A 205 15.70 -0.20 31.78
C GLN A 205 17.21 -0.53 31.85
N SER A 206 18.10 0.35 31.37
CA SER A 206 19.57 0.13 31.53
C SER A 206 20.09 0.25 32.97
N SER A 207 19.22 0.47 33.96
CA SER A 207 19.59 0.60 35.38
C SER A 207 19.25 -0.61 36.26
N SER A 208 18.68 -1.71 35.76
CA SER A 208 18.37 -2.85 36.64
C SER A 208 18.35 -4.21 35.94
N ILE A 209 19.34 -5.04 36.29
CA ILE A 209 19.25 -6.50 36.51
C ILE A 209 19.15 -7.34 35.22
N SER A 210 20.19 -8.02 34.70
CA SER A 210 21.08 -9.09 35.22
C SER A 210 20.37 -10.30 35.85
N HIS A 211 20.45 -11.46 35.16
CA HIS A 211 20.08 -12.82 35.62
C HIS A 211 18.57 -13.11 35.71
N VAL A 212 18.00 -14.16 35.10
CA VAL A 212 18.34 -15.60 35.19
C VAL A 212 17.76 -16.34 33.97
N GLU A 213 18.56 -17.26 33.41
CA GLU A 213 18.17 -18.27 32.41
C GLU A 213 17.55 -19.53 33.06
N ASP A 214 16.89 -20.32 32.19
CA ASP A 214 16.57 -21.74 32.26
C ASP A 214 15.22 -22.21 32.86
N SER A 215 14.34 -22.67 31.96
CA SER A 215 13.79 -24.04 32.07
C SER A 215 13.27 -24.61 30.73
N LYS A 216 13.36 -25.93 30.63
CA LYS A 216 13.51 -26.78 29.44
C LYS A 216 12.20 -27.14 28.73
N THR A 217 12.28 -27.23 27.40
CA THR A 217 11.23 -27.69 26.48
C THR A 217 11.21 -29.20 26.27
N SER A 218 9.98 -29.72 26.08
CA SER A 218 9.62 -31.11 25.80
C SER A 218 10.00 -31.56 24.38
N ARG A 219 10.38 -32.84 24.28
CA ARG A 219 11.22 -33.49 23.27
C ARG A 219 10.45 -34.02 22.04
N GLY A 220 9.42 -33.30 21.60
CA GLY A 220 8.59 -33.66 20.43
C GLY A 220 8.45 -32.57 19.36
N GLY A 221 9.02 -31.38 19.60
CA GLY A 221 8.97 -30.24 18.68
C GLY A 221 10.30 -29.90 18.01
N ASP A 222 11.34 -30.71 18.21
CA ASP A 222 12.70 -30.37 17.80
C ASP A 222 12.90 -30.41 16.28
N GLU A 223 12.30 -31.33 15.53
CA GLU A 223 12.48 -31.38 14.07
C GLU A 223 11.81 -30.19 13.34
N SER A 224 10.60 -29.78 13.77
CA SER A 224 9.94 -28.59 13.21
C SER A 224 10.61 -27.29 13.64
N LYS A 225 11.15 -27.23 14.86
CA LYS A 225 11.95 -26.08 15.32
C LYS A 225 13.29 -26.00 14.61
N GLU A 226 13.94 -27.13 14.34
CA GLU A 226 15.21 -27.19 13.62
C GLU A 226 15.02 -26.81 12.15
N MET A 227 13.94 -27.29 11.51
CA MET A 227 13.59 -26.87 10.15
C MET A 227 13.23 -25.38 10.07
N MET A 228 12.48 -24.86 11.05
CA MET A 228 12.17 -23.44 11.14
C MET A 228 13.42 -22.58 11.42
N MET A 229 14.33 -23.07 12.27
CA MET A 229 15.59 -22.40 12.58
C MET A 229 16.53 -22.38 11.38
N GLN A 230 16.60 -23.48 10.62
CA GLN A 230 17.35 -23.53 9.34
C GLN A 230 16.75 -22.59 8.30
N PHE A 231 15.41 -22.52 8.20
CA PHE A 231 14.73 -21.59 7.31
C PHE A 231 15.02 -20.13 7.69
N MET A 232 14.89 -19.78 8.98
CA MET A 232 15.20 -18.44 9.48
C MET A 232 16.67 -18.06 9.29
N ALA A 233 17.60 -19.01 9.50
CA ALA A 233 19.02 -18.80 9.24
C ALA A 233 19.30 -18.56 7.75
N ALA A 234 18.63 -19.29 6.86
CA ALA A 234 18.75 -19.10 5.41
C ALA A 234 18.19 -17.75 4.97
N VAL A 235 17.04 -17.34 5.51
CA VAL A 235 16.42 -16.03 5.25
C VAL A 235 17.31 -14.89 5.75
N ASN A 236 17.83 -14.99 6.98
CA ASN A 236 18.74 -13.97 7.52
C ASN A 236 20.02 -13.87 6.71
N LYS A 237 20.62 -15.00 6.31
CA LYS A 237 21.80 -15.02 5.44
C LYS A 237 21.52 -14.37 4.08
N HIS A 238 20.34 -14.61 3.50
CA HIS A 238 19.95 -13.99 2.24
C HIS A 238 19.73 -12.48 2.39
N ASN A 239 19.11 -12.04 3.48
CA ASN A 239 18.92 -10.63 3.80
C ASN A 239 20.26 -9.91 4.00
N THR A 240 21.23 -10.51 4.72
CA THR A 240 22.58 -9.94 4.86
C THR A 240 23.27 -9.80 3.51
N ALA A 241 23.18 -10.80 2.63
CA ALA A 241 23.78 -10.73 1.29
C ALA A 241 23.11 -9.68 0.39
N ILE A 242 21.81 -9.43 0.57
CA ILE A 242 21.10 -8.34 -0.12
C ILE A 242 21.60 -6.99 0.40
N MET A 243 21.74 -6.83 1.71
CA MET A 243 22.22 -5.58 2.33
C MET A 243 23.66 -5.24 1.89
N GLU A 244 24.57 -6.22 1.87
CA GLU A 244 25.93 -6.01 1.35
C GLU A 244 25.94 -5.58 -0.13
N ARG A 245 25.04 -6.14 -0.95
CA ARG A 245 24.92 -5.76 -2.37
C ARG A 245 24.35 -4.35 -2.54
N LEU A 246 23.41 -3.95 -1.68
CA LEU A 246 22.85 -2.60 -1.68
C LEU A 246 23.90 -1.57 -1.25
N GLU A 247 24.68 -1.85 -0.20
CA GLU A 247 25.78 -0.99 0.24
C GLU A 247 26.88 -0.87 -0.84
N ALA A 248 27.20 -1.98 -1.52
CA ALA A 248 28.13 -1.96 -2.65
C ALA A 248 27.60 -1.12 -3.84
N LEU A 249 26.28 -1.13 -4.08
CA LEU A 249 25.64 -0.31 -5.09
C LEU A 249 25.64 1.18 -4.73
N GLU A 250 25.34 1.51 -3.48
CA GLU A 250 25.36 2.89 -2.97
C GLU A 250 26.76 3.51 -3.08
N ASN A 251 27.79 2.79 -2.63
CA ASN A 251 29.19 3.18 -2.80
C ASN A 251 29.59 3.36 -4.29
N LYS A 252 29.00 2.57 -5.19
CA LYS A 252 29.27 2.68 -6.63
C LYS A 252 28.57 3.90 -7.24
N ILE A 253 27.37 4.23 -6.77
CA ILE A 253 26.63 5.44 -7.15
C ILE A 253 27.38 6.69 -6.69
N ASP A 254 27.89 6.72 -5.46
CA ASP A 254 28.67 7.86 -4.94
C ASP A 254 29.99 8.05 -5.69
N ASN A 255 30.66 6.95 -6.04
CA ASN A 255 31.86 6.98 -6.87
C ASN A 255 31.57 7.46 -8.31
N LEU A 256 30.40 7.17 -8.86
CA LEU A 256 29.99 7.67 -10.19
C LEU A 256 29.58 9.15 -10.13
N SER A 257 28.86 9.56 -9.09
CA SER A 257 28.47 10.95 -8.84
C SER A 257 29.68 11.87 -8.64
N SER A 258 30.68 11.42 -7.87
CA SER A 258 31.94 12.15 -7.66
C SER A 258 32.84 12.20 -8.90
N LYS A 259 32.77 11.20 -9.79
CA LYS A 259 33.45 11.23 -11.09
C LYS A 259 32.79 12.22 -12.05
N HIS A 260 31.46 12.28 -12.08
CA HIS A 260 30.71 13.20 -12.93
C HIS A 260 30.96 14.67 -12.54
N THR A 261 30.98 14.99 -11.24
CA THR A 261 31.31 16.34 -10.75
C THR A 261 32.75 16.76 -11.02
N LYS A 262 33.71 15.81 -10.98
CA LYS A 262 35.11 16.09 -11.34
C LYS A 262 35.32 16.29 -12.85
N GLU A 263 34.59 15.57 -13.70
CA GLU A 263 34.65 15.79 -15.15
C GLU A 263 34.02 17.13 -15.54
N GLU A 264 32.89 17.51 -14.95
CA GLU A 264 32.28 18.83 -15.19
C GLU A 264 33.19 19.97 -14.74
N ALA A 265 33.79 19.89 -13.54
CA ALA A 265 34.74 20.89 -13.06
C ALA A 265 35.99 21.03 -13.95
N LYS A 266 36.45 19.94 -14.57
CA LYS A 266 37.60 19.94 -15.50
C LYS A 266 37.23 20.51 -16.88
N LYS A 267 35.97 20.37 -17.30
CA LYS A 267 35.43 20.97 -18.54
C LYS A 267 35.26 22.49 -18.39
N THR A 268 34.77 22.96 -17.24
CA THR A 268 34.60 24.41 -16.93
C THR A 268 35.93 25.15 -16.78
N ARG A 269 37.01 24.46 -16.37
CA ARG A 269 38.36 25.05 -16.27
C ARG A 269 39.07 25.24 -17.60
N ARG A 270 38.60 24.61 -18.69
CA ARG A 270 39.20 24.73 -20.03
C ARG A 270 38.63 25.87 -20.89
N THR A 271 37.58 26.57 -20.43
CA THR A 271 36.83 27.56 -21.23
C THR A 271 36.92 29.01 -20.75
N MET A 272 37.83 29.35 -19.82
CA MET A 272 38.01 30.74 -19.34
C MET A 272 39.31 31.38 -19.87
N PRO A 273 39.28 32.55 -20.55
CA PRO A 273 40.47 33.31 -20.94
C PRO A 273 41.14 34.01 -19.75
N ARG A 274 42.48 34.12 -19.80
CA ARG A 274 43.32 34.86 -18.84
C ARG A 274 43.31 36.37 -19.15
N GLU A 275 42.76 37.16 -18.24
CA GLU A 275 43.05 38.59 -18.02
C GLU A 275 42.84 38.85 -16.51
N VAL A 276 43.57 39.64 -15.73
CA VAL A 276 44.79 40.45 -15.78
C VAL A 276 45.16 40.60 -14.29
N ASP A 277 46.38 40.25 -13.89
CA ASP A 277 46.85 40.30 -12.50
C ASP A 277 48.00 41.32 -12.41
N THR A 278 47.65 42.60 -12.34
CA THR A 278 48.61 43.69 -12.14
C THR A 278 47.86 44.86 -11.52
N GLU A 279 47.88 44.97 -10.19
CA GLU A 279 47.68 46.21 -9.40
C GLU A 279 47.42 45.88 -7.90
N ARG A 280 48.33 45.15 -7.23
CA ARG A 280 48.25 45.04 -5.75
C ARG A 280 49.61 44.94 -5.05
N ARG A 281 50.59 45.69 -5.56
CA ARG A 281 51.80 46.05 -4.81
C ARG A 281 52.17 47.50 -5.12
N LYS A 282 51.71 48.43 -4.29
CA LYS A 282 52.42 49.64 -3.81
C LYS A 282 51.46 50.55 -3.02
N LEU A 283 52.02 51.29 -2.06
CA LEU A 283 51.40 52.17 -1.04
C LEU A 283 50.69 51.42 0.10
N ASN A 284 51.29 51.14 1.26
CA ASN A 284 52.20 51.90 2.13
C ASN A 284 51.57 53.12 2.84
N LYS A 285 51.20 52.86 4.11
CA LYS A 285 51.17 53.71 5.30
C LYS A 285 49.98 54.64 5.63
N PRO A 286 49.80 54.94 6.93
CA PRO A 286 48.50 55.16 7.58
C PRO A 286 48.34 56.58 8.14
N GLU A 287 47.10 56.98 8.40
CA GLU A 287 46.60 58.06 9.29
C GLU A 287 45.09 58.10 9.01
N GLY A 288 44.13 58.32 9.89
CA GLY A 288 44.09 58.86 11.24
C GLY A 288 42.70 59.50 11.39
N ARG A 289 41.98 59.14 12.47
CA ARG A 289 40.93 59.93 13.16
C ARG A 289 39.66 60.43 12.43
N ARG A 290 38.56 60.29 13.21
CA ARG A 290 37.28 61.04 13.23
C ARG A 290 36.32 60.71 12.09
N SER A 291 35.01 60.80 12.22
CA SER A 291 34.02 60.87 13.32
C SER A 291 32.67 60.93 12.60
N SER A 292 31.61 60.39 13.20
CA SER A 292 30.20 60.80 13.09
C SER A 292 29.62 61.13 11.69
N THR A 293 28.52 60.47 11.33
CA THR A 293 27.15 61.03 11.53
C THR A 293 26.10 60.15 10.86
N ASN A 294 25.09 59.80 11.67
CA ASN A 294 23.65 59.77 11.41
C ASN A 294 23.13 59.72 9.96
N GLY A 295 22.20 58.80 9.75
CA GLY A 295 20.80 59.26 9.64
C GLY A 295 19.93 58.65 8.54
N PHE A 296 18.79 58.12 9.00
CA PHE A 296 17.47 58.12 8.34
C PHE A 296 17.27 57.21 7.12
N HIS A 297 16.14 56.54 6.90
CA HIS A 297 14.91 56.22 7.65
C HIS A 297 14.03 55.40 6.67
N ASN A 298 13.27 54.41 7.18
CA ASN A 298 11.99 53.93 6.63
C ASN A 298 11.95 53.38 5.17
N LEU A 299 11.01 52.56 4.73
CA LEU A 299 9.63 52.36 5.15
C LEU A 299 9.15 50.97 4.67
N PHE A 300 8.35 50.34 5.52
CA PHE A 300 7.40 49.26 5.19
C PHE A 300 6.61 49.52 3.90
N GLN A 301 6.27 48.45 3.16
CA GLN A 301 4.86 48.22 2.81
C GLN A 301 4.58 46.77 2.38
N ILE A 302 3.55 46.23 3.02
CA ILE A 302 2.86 44.96 2.77
C ILE A 302 1.67 45.28 1.84
N HIS A 303 1.35 44.40 0.90
CA HIS A 303 -0.01 44.30 0.35
C HIS A 303 -0.31 42.88 -0.15
N PRO A 304 -1.49 42.31 0.19
CA PRO A 304 -2.12 41.21 -0.55
C PRO A 304 -3.42 41.68 -1.23
N ALA A 305 -3.80 41.02 -2.33
CA ALA A 305 -5.09 41.06 -3.04
C ALA A 305 -4.94 40.10 -4.25
N ALA A 306 -5.92 39.36 -4.76
CA ALA A 306 -7.34 39.19 -4.48
C ALA A 306 -7.82 37.89 -5.17
N GLN A 307 -9.05 37.53 -4.83
CA GLN A 307 -9.90 36.43 -5.28
C GLN A 307 -10.05 36.33 -6.81
N ASN A 308 -10.35 35.11 -7.30
CA ASN A 308 -11.30 34.98 -8.41
C ASN A 308 -12.07 33.66 -8.32
N GLU A 309 -13.39 33.77 -8.18
CA GLU A 309 -14.38 32.71 -8.14
C GLU A 309 -14.78 32.25 -9.54
N ARG A 310 -15.26 31.01 -9.60
CA ARG A 310 -15.80 30.30 -10.77
C ARG A 310 -17.22 30.77 -11.08
N GLN A 311 -17.54 30.89 -12.37
CA GLN A 311 -18.89 30.66 -12.90
C GLN A 311 -18.76 30.20 -14.35
N GLU A 312 -18.96 28.90 -14.58
CA GLU A 312 -19.26 28.33 -15.89
C GLU A 312 -20.61 27.63 -15.77
N ASP A 313 -21.63 28.23 -16.37
CA ASP A 313 -22.94 27.63 -16.57
C ASP A 313 -23.17 27.36 -18.06
N ASN A 314 -23.59 26.13 -18.32
CA ASN A 314 -24.53 25.66 -19.33
C ASN A 314 -24.33 26.00 -20.82
N PHE A 315 -23.99 24.95 -21.58
CA PHE A 315 -24.36 24.77 -23.00
C PHE A 315 -24.81 23.33 -23.26
N MET A 316 -25.74 23.17 -24.22
CA MET A 316 -26.40 21.95 -24.77
C MET A 316 -27.70 21.55 -24.02
N ASN A 317 -28.92 21.62 -24.56
CA ASN A 317 -29.42 21.42 -25.94
C ASN A 317 -29.05 20.07 -26.55
#